data_AF-A0A948AG99-F1
#
_entry.id   AF-A0A948AG99-F1
#
_cell.length_a   1.000
_cell.length_b   1.000
_cell.length_c   1.000
_cell.angle_alpha   90.00
_cell.angle_beta   90.00
_cell.angle_gamma   90.00
#
_symmetry.space_group_name_H-M   'P 1'
#
loop_
_entity.id
_entity.type
_entity.pdbx_description
1 polymer ?
#
loop_
_entity_poly.entity_id
_entity_poly.type
_entity_poly.pdbx_seq_one_letter_code
_entity_poly.pdbx_strand_id
1 'polypeptide(L)' 'MPGSAQSTILTVNDAPENLPVLGELPQPHYRGRAASLGEKALRIAAGARCHWDCP' A
#
# COMPACT_ATOMS: atom_id res chain seq x y z
N MET A 1 -15.92 -15.05 12.98
CA MET A 1 -15.35 -15.81 11.86
C MET A 1 -13.84 -15.72 11.98
N PRO A 2 -13.08 -16.83 11.99
CA PRO A 2 -11.62 -16.78 12.10
C PRO A 2 -11.08 -15.89 10.97
N GLY A 3 -10.27 -14.90 11.34
CA GLY A 3 -9.93 -13.76 10.50
C GLY A 3 -9.24 -14.17 9.21
N SER A 4 -9.95 -14.04 8.09
CA SER A 4 -9.34 -14.07 6.76
C SER A 4 -8.26 -13.00 6.72
N ALA A 5 -7.02 -13.38 6.43
CA ALA A 5 -5.93 -12.42 6.27
C ALA A 5 -6.40 -11.30 5.33
N GLN A 6 -6.44 -10.06 5.83
CA GLN A 6 -6.95 -8.92 5.08
C GLN A 6 -6.13 -8.74 3.80
N SER A 7 -6.80 -8.72 2.64
CA SER A 7 -6.16 -8.49 1.35
C SER A 7 -5.43 -7.15 1.36
N THR A 8 -4.21 -7.13 0.82
CA THR A 8 -3.39 -5.92 0.75
C THR A 8 -3.48 -5.32 -0.64
N ILE A 9 -3.71 -4.01 -0.73
CA ILE A 9 -3.69 -3.24 -1.97
C ILE A 9 -2.48 -2.31 -1.92
N LEU A 10 -1.67 -2.32 -2.99
CA LEU A 10 -0.54 -1.42 -3.19
C LEU A 10 -0.87 -0.44 -4.31
N THR A 11 -0.93 0.84 -3.98
CA THR A 11 -1.12 1.92 -4.95
C THR A 11 0.25 2.51 -5.33
N VAL A 12 0.46 2.73 -6.63
CA VAL A 12 1.68 3.36 -7.16
C VAL A 12 1.29 4.60 -7.96
N ASN A 13 1.74 5.78 -7.53
CA ASN A 13 1.47 7.04 -8.21
C ASN A 13 2.57 8.06 -7.89
N ASP A 14 3.14 8.69 -8.91
CA ASP A 14 4.24 9.65 -8.79
C ASP A 14 3.78 11.05 -8.34
N ALA A 15 2.48 11.35 -8.44
CA ALA A 15 1.89 12.57 -7.91
C ALA A 15 1.51 12.39 -6.42
N PRO A 16 2.15 13.08 -5.46
CA PRO A 16 1.91 12.91 -4.03
C PRO A 16 0.46 13.21 -3.61
N GLU A 17 -0.23 14.09 -4.32
CA GLU A 17 -1.64 14.44 -4.09
C GLU A 17 -2.61 13.27 -4.34
N ASN A 18 -2.23 12.30 -5.18
CA ASN A 18 -3.06 11.16 -5.51
C ASN A 18 -3.00 10.06 -4.43
N LEU A 19 -1.89 9.96 -3.69
CA LEU A 19 -1.67 8.87 -2.73
C LEU A 19 -2.65 8.89 -1.54
N PRO A 20 -3.01 10.04 -0.94
CA PRO A 20 -4.05 10.11 0.09
C PRO A 20 -5.40 9.64 -0.42
N VAL A 21 -5.85 10.15 -1.58
CA VAL A 21 -7.15 9.81 -2.19
C VAL A 21 -7.23 8.32 -2.52
N LEU A 22 -6.18 7.77 -3.12
CA LEU A 22 -6.09 6.34 -3.44
C LEU A 22 -5.85 5.46 -2.20
N GLY A 23 -5.49 6.07 -1.06
CA GLY A 23 -5.27 5.43 0.23
C GLY A 23 -6.53 5.29 1.08
N GLU A 24 -7.64 5.95 0.73
CA GLU A 24 -8.95 5.88 1.41
C GLU A 24 -9.69 4.56 1.14
N LEU A 25 -8.98 3.44 1.27
CA LEU A 25 -9.56 2.12 1.07
C LEU A 25 -10.52 1.77 2.23
N PRO A 26 -11.68 1.15 1.95
CA PRO A 26 -12.67 0.84 2.97
C PRO A 26 -12.15 -0.21 3.96
N GLN A 27 -11.86 0.25 5.18
CA GLN A 27 -11.61 -0.62 6.32
C GLN A 27 -12.92 -1.28 6.80
N PRO A 28 -12.89 -2.54 7.30
CA PRO A 28 -11.72 -3.37 7.62
C PRO A 28 -11.32 -4.34 6.49
N HIS A 29 -11.86 -4.19 5.28
CA HIS A 29 -11.74 -5.21 4.23
C HIS A 29 -10.34 -5.29 3.61
N TYR A 30 -9.63 -4.17 3.57
CA TYR A 30 -8.32 -4.07 2.93
C TYR A 30 -7.29 -3.38 3.81
N ARG A 31 -6.02 -3.78 3.61
CA ARG A 31 -4.84 -3.04 4.09
C ARG A 31 -4.25 -2.24 2.94
N GLY A 32 -4.15 -0.93 3.09
CA GLY A 32 -3.51 -0.06 2.10
C GLY A 32 -1.99 -0.01 2.25
N ARG A 33 -1.28 0.07 1.13
CA ARG A 33 0.13 0.47 1.00
C ARG A 33 0.25 1.44 -0.17
N ALA A 34 1.22 2.35 -0.10
CA ALA A 34 1.47 3.35 -1.13
C ALA A 34 2.96 3.42 -1.48
N ALA A 35 3.26 3.70 -2.75
CA ALA A 35 4.59 4.02 -3.22
C ALA A 35 4.52 5.10 -4.31
N SER A 36 5.47 6.04 -4.29
CA SER A 36 5.60 7.07 -5.32
C SER A 36 6.51 6.66 -6.50
N LEU A 37 7.21 5.53 -6.38
CA LEU A 37 8.20 5.07 -7.34
C LEU A 37 8.02 3.58 -7.66
N GLY A 38 8.19 3.22 -8.92
CA GLY A 38 8.04 1.83 -9.39
C GLY A 38 8.99 0.85 -8.71
N GLU A 39 10.27 1.20 -8.54
CA GLU A 39 11.24 0.33 -7.86
C GLU A 39 10.85 0.08 -6.39
N LYS A 40 10.40 1.12 -5.69
CA LYS A 40 9.88 0.99 -4.32
C LYS A 40 8.65 0.08 -4.30
N ALA A 41 7.74 0.23 -5.27
CA ALA A 41 6.56 -0.62 -5.39
C ALA A 41 6.91 -2.10 -5.61
N LEU A 42 7.86 -2.40 -6.49
CA LEU A 42 8.34 -3.77 -6.74
C LEU A 42 8.93 -4.40 -5.47
N ARG A 43 9.74 -3.65 -4.72
CA ARG A 43 10.25 -4.12 -3.42
C ARG A 43 9.12 -4.44 -2.44
N ILE A 44 8.12 -3.56 -2.32
CA ILE A 44 6.96 -3.76 -1.44
C ILE A 44 6.12 -4.98 -1.88
N ALA A 45 5.92 -5.14 -3.19
CA ALA A 45 5.16 -6.26 -3.78
C ALA A 45 5.87 -7.61 -3.58
N ALA A 46 7.21 -7.62 -3.68
CA ALA A 46 8.05 -8.77 -3.37
C ALA A 46 8.08 -9.15 -1.88
N GLY A 47 7.38 -8.38 -1.02
CA GLY A 47 7.26 -8.66 0.41
C GLY A 47 8.25 -7.90 1.29
N ALA A 48 9.01 -6.94 0.74
CA ALA A 48 9.78 -6.02 1.57
C ALA A 48 8.81 -5.23 2.44
N ARG A 49 8.82 -5.52 3.74
CA ARG A 49 7.95 -4.87 4.74
C ARG A 49 8.52 -3.48 5.03
N CYS A 50 8.37 -2.55 4.10
CA CYS A 50 8.60 -1.15 4.35
C CYS A 50 7.34 -0.57 5.01
N HIS A 51 7.41 -0.18 6.28
CA HIS A 51 6.42 0.71 6.87
C HIS A 51 6.62 2.13 6.31
N TRP A 52 5.67 3.03 6.54
CA TRP A 52 5.54 4.38 5.96
C TRP A 52 6.85 5.21 5.84
N ASP A 53 7.85 4.95 6.70
CA ASP A 53 9.15 5.66 6.75
C ASP A 53 10.35 4.85 6.22
N CYS A 54 10.19 4.04 5.17
CA CYS A 54 11.32 3.37 4.52
C CYS A 54 12.09 4.36 3.62
N PRO A 55 13.39 4.61 3.85
CA PRO A 55 14.20 5.50 3.02
C PRO A 55 14.23 5.07 1.54
#